data_AF-A0A1U2DYE1-F1
#
_entry.id   AF-A0A1U2DYE1-F1
#
_cell.length_a   1.000
_cell.length_b   1.000
_cell.length_c   1.000
_cell.angle_alpha   90.00
_cell.angle_beta   90.00
_cell.angle_gamma   90.00
#
_symmetry.space_group_name_H-M   'P 1'
#
loop_
_entity.id
_entity.type
_entity.pdbx_description
1 polymer ?
#
loop_
_entity_poly.entity_id
_entity_poly.type
_entity_poly.pdbx_seq_one_letter_code
_entity_poly.pdbx_strand_id
1 'polypeptide(L)'
;MGTSGSVAIAPEDALKICDNLQNDTDTMRQALGRIGNTIGDLQAHSYISDTMDAFQGKFESESSPQLLKVLNRADAAVAGTREVIRVQLERQASGAQAVQRA
;
A
#
# COMPACT_ATOMS: atom_id res chain seq x y z
N MET A 1 -29.16 -25.18 5.77
CA MET A 1 -28.85 -23.85 6.36
C MET A 1 -27.35 -23.65 6.20
N GLY A 2 -26.96 -22.58 5.51
CA GLY A 2 -25.67 -22.46 4.83
C GLY A 2 -24.45 -22.45 5.74
N THR A 3 -23.51 -23.34 5.46
CA THR A 3 -22.10 -23.17 5.81
C THR A 3 -21.52 -22.11 4.88
N SER A 4 -21.79 -20.83 5.12
CA SER A 4 -20.95 -19.77 4.56
C SER A 4 -19.62 -19.83 5.33
N GLY A 5 -18.65 -20.53 4.75
CA GLY A 5 -17.35 -20.78 5.35
C GLY A 5 -16.72 -19.47 5.81
N SER A 6 -16.47 -19.35 7.12
CA SER A 6 -15.58 -18.33 7.63
C SER A 6 -14.18 -18.69 7.15
N VAL A 7 -13.76 -18.13 6.01
CA VAL A 7 -12.34 -18.00 5.71
C VAL A 7 -11.82 -16.91 6.64
N ALA A 8 -11.75 -17.24 7.93
CA ALA A 8 -11.20 -16.38 8.96
C ALA A 8 -9.69 -16.61 8.93
N ILE A 9 -8.98 -15.76 8.19
CA ILE A 9 -7.53 -15.64 8.34
C ILE A 9 -7.22 -15.24 9.79
N ALA A 10 -6.20 -15.85 10.38
CA ALA A 10 -5.81 -15.50 11.73
C ALA A 10 -5.25 -14.06 11.78
N PRO A 11 -5.45 -13.30 12.88
CA PRO A 11 -4.93 -11.93 13.02
C PRO A 11 -3.45 -11.80 12.65
N GLU A 12 -2.62 -12.76 13.04
CA GLU A 12 -1.19 -12.81 12.75
C GLU A 12 -0.89 -12.94 11.24
N ASP A 13 -1.66 -13.78 10.53
CA ASP A 13 -1.51 -13.97 9.09
C ASP A 13 -1.96 -12.71 8.33
N ALA A 14 -3.02 -12.06 8.80
CA ALA A 14 -3.51 -10.80 8.25
C ALA A 14 -2.51 -9.65 8.47
N LEU A 15 -1.85 -9.59 9.62
CA LEU A 15 -0.75 -8.64 9.88
C LEU A 15 0.42 -8.87 8.93
N LYS A 16 0.82 -10.13 8.73
CA LYS A 16 1.90 -10.46 7.79
C LYS A 16 1.58 -10.06 6.35
N ILE A 17 0.33 -10.22 5.91
CA ILE A 17 -0.12 -9.73 4.59
C ILE A 17 -0.03 -8.20 4.53
N CYS A 18 -0.45 -7.50 5.58
CA CYS A 18 -0.35 -6.04 5.67
C CYS A 18 1.11 -5.57 5.59
N ASP A 19 2.02 -6.25 6.28
CA ASP A 19 3.45 -5.93 6.30
C ASP A 19 4.08 -6.16 4.92
N ASN A 20 3.75 -7.27 4.26
CA ASN A 20 4.21 -7.54 2.90
C ASN A 20 3.71 -6.48 1.91
N LEU A 21 2.40 -6.16 1.97
CA LEU A 21 1.82 -5.14 1.10
C LEU A 21 2.47 -3.76 1.33
N GLN A 22 2.77 -3.41 2.58
CA GLN A 22 3.46 -2.16 2.88
C GLN A 22 4.89 -2.14 2.33
N ASN A 23 5.63 -3.24 2.47
CA ASN A 23 6.98 -3.35 1.91
C ASN A 23 6.96 -3.23 0.37
N ASP A 24 5.96 -3.84 -0.28
CA ASP A 24 5.78 -3.76 -1.73
C ASP A 24 5.44 -2.33 -2.17
N THR A 25 4.54 -1.62 -1.46
CA THR A 25 4.20 -0.23 -1.79
C THR A 25 5.37 0.72 -1.59
N ASP A 26 6.17 0.52 -0.53
CA ASP A 26 7.39 1.30 -0.29
C ASP A 26 8.44 1.05 -1.39
N THR A 27 8.62 -0.21 -1.80
CA THR A 27 9.52 -0.57 -2.90
C THR A 27 9.09 0.09 -4.21
N MET A 28 7.79 0.08 -4.51
CA MET A 28 7.24 0.76 -5.69
C MET A 28 7.41 2.28 -5.62
N ARG A 29 7.25 2.89 -4.44
CA ARG A 29 7.46 4.34 -4.24
C ARG A 29 8.91 4.74 -4.52
N GLN A 30 9.86 3.95 -4.05
CA GLN A 30 11.28 4.16 -4.37
C GLN A 30 11.56 3.97 -5.86
N ALA A 31 10.97 2.96 -6.49
CA ALA A 31 11.11 2.74 -7.93
C ALA A 31 10.55 3.92 -8.74
N LEU A 32 9.40 4.47 -8.35
CA LEU A 32 8.82 5.66 -8.97
C LEU A 32 9.77 6.86 -8.88
N GLY A 33 10.39 7.09 -7.73
CA GLY A 33 11.41 8.13 -7.56
C GLY A 33 12.63 7.93 -8.46
N ARG A 34 13.13 6.69 -8.58
CA ARG A 34 14.23 6.36 -9.50
C ARG A 34 13.87 6.60 -10.96
N ILE A 35 12.66 6.23 -11.38
CA ILE A 35 12.17 6.49 -12.74
C ILE A 35 12.16 8.00 -13.02
N GLY A 36 11.64 8.81 -12.09
CA GLY A 36 11.64 10.27 -12.23
C GLY A 36 13.04 10.85 -12.39
N ASN A 37 14.00 10.38 -11.59
CA ASN A 37 15.40 10.80 -11.71
C ASN A 37 16.00 10.41 -13.08
N THR A 38 15.79 9.17 -13.54
CA THR A 38 16.28 8.73 -14.86
C THR A 38 15.66 9.54 -16.00
N ILE A 39 14.38 9.91 -15.90
CA ILE A 39 13.73 10.77 -16.90
C ILE A 39 14.36 12.16 -16.93
N GLY A 40 14.62 12.76 -15.75
CA GLY A 40 15.33 14.03 -15.66
C GLY A 40 16.75 13.95 -16.22
N ASP A 41 17.48 12.87 -15.93
CA ASP A 41 18.83 12.66 -16.45
C ASP A 41 18.85 12.55 -17.99
N LEU A 42 17.88 11.83 -18.56
CA LEU A 42 17.72 11.68 -20.01
C LEU A 42 17.44 13.02 -20.70
N GLN A 43 16.58 13.85 -20.10
CA GLN A 43 16.28 15.19 -20.60
C GLN A 43 17.52 16.08 -20.54
N ALA A 44 18.28 16.04 -19.45
CA ALA A 44 19.41 16.93 -19.22
C ALA A 44 20.67 16.57 -20.03
N HIS A 45 20.95 15.28 -20.26
CA HIS A 45 22.26 14.84 -20.76
C HIS A 45 22.27 14.28 -22.18
N SER A 46 21.14 13.80 -22.71
CA SER A 46 21.18 12.93 -23.91
C SER A 46 20.33 13.42 -25.08
N TYR A 47 19.22 14.13 -24.84
CA TYR A 47 18.32 14.59 -25.91
C TYR A 47 17.52 15.81 -25.42
N ILE A 48 18.09 17.02 -25.52
CA ILE A 48 17.29 18.24 -25.41
C ILE A 48 16.45 18.32 -26.70
N SER A 49 15.24 17.80 -26.63
CA SER A 49 14.26 17.82 -27.73
C SER A 49 12.87 17.99 -27.16
N ASP A 50 11.99 18.66 -27.90
CA ASP A 50 10.58 18.86 -27.53
C ASP A 50 9.89 17.53 -27.14
N THR A 51 10.33 16.41 -27.72
CA THR A 51 9.85 15.06 -27.38
C THR A 51 10.21 14.63 -25.97
N MET A 52 11.42 14.96 -25.49
CA MET A 52 11.86 14.62 -24.13
C MET A 52 11.19 15.52 -23.08
N ASP A 53 10.99 16.79 -23.38
CA ASP A 53 10.22 17.70 -22.52
C ASP A 53 8.76 17.25 -22.43
N ALA A 54 8.16 16.84 -23.55
CA ALA A 54 6.82 16.26 -23.56
C ALA A 54 6.74 14.94 -22.78
N PHE A 55 7.77 14.08 -22.87
CA PHE A 55 7.82 12.83 -22.13
C PHE A 55 7.95 13.07 -20.62
N GLN A 56 8.85 13.96 -20.19
CA GLN A 56 8.98 14.37 -18.80
C GLN A 56 7.65 14.95 -18.28
N GLY A 57 7.06 15.88 -19.04
CA GLY A 57 5.77 16.48 -18.70
C GLY A 57 4.67 15.44 -18.51
N LYS A 58 4.57 14.47 -19.42
CA LYS A 58 3.61 13.36 -19.31
C LYS A 58 3.84 12.49 -18.08
N PHE A 59 5.09 12.17 -17.77
CA PHE A 59 5.41 11.41 -16.57
C PHE A 59 4.98 12.16 -15.31
N GLU A 60 5.29 13.45 -15.22
CA GLU A 60 4.99 14.29 -14.06
C GLU A 60 3.49 14.57 -13.90
N SER A 61 2.76 14.82 -15.00
CA SER A 61 1.35 15.20 -14.96
C SER A 61 0.38 14.02 -15.01
N GLU A 62 0.77 12.90 -15.61
CA GLU A 62 -0.12 11.75 -15.84
C GLU A 62 0.33 10.52 -15.05
N SER A 63 1.51 9.97 -15.34
CA SER A 63 1.92 8.66 -14.83
C SER A 63 2.20 8.65 -13.32
N SER A 64 3.00 9.60 -12.84
CA SER A 64 3.39 9.69 -11.42
C SER A 64 2.16 9.89 -10.51
N PRO A 65 1.25 10.85 -10.77
CA PRO A 65 0.06 11.03 -9.95
C PRO A 65 -0.88 9.81 -9.96
N GLN A 66 -1.01 9.12 -11.08
CA GLN A 66 -1.84 7.91 -11.17
C GLN A 66 -1.27 6.77 -10.32
N LEU A 67 0.03 6.52 -10.40
CA LEU A 67 0.67 5.49 -9.58
C LEU A 67 0.61 5.85 -8.09
N LEU A 68 0.86 7.11 -7.72
CA LEU A 68 0.74 7.58 -6.35
C LEU A 68 -0.67 7.39 -5.78
N LYS A 69 -1.73 7.56 -6.59
CA LYS A 69 -3.11 7.26 -6.16
C LYS A 69 -3.29 5.80 -5.78
N VAL A 70 -2.73 4.88 -6.57
CA VAL A 70 -2.79 3.43 -6.29
C VAL A 70 -2.04 3.11 -4.99
N LEU A 71 -0.81 3.61 -4.85
CA LEU A 71 0.01 3.39 -3.65
C LEU A 71 -0.66 3.93 -2.39
N ASN A 72 -1.16 5.17 -2.43
CA ASN A 72 -1.87 5.78 -1.30
C ASN A 72 -3.16 5.00 -0.94
N ARG A 73 -3.83 4.40 -1.94
CA ARG A 73 -5.01 3.57 -1.70
C ARG A 73 -4.64 2.25 -1.00
N ALA A 74 -3.51 1.66 -1.38
CA ALA A 74 -2.98 0.47 -0.71
C ALA A 74 -2.58 0.79 0.75
N ASP A 75 -1.91 1.93 0.98
CA ASP A 75 -1.55 2.39 2.34
C ASP A 75 -2.80 2.55 3.23
N ALA A 76 -3.87 3.13 2.68
CA ALA A 76 -5.14 3.27 3.39
C ALA A 76 -5.79 1.89 3.71
N ALA A 77 -5.67 0.93 2.80
CA ALA A 77 -6.17 -0.43 3.02
C ALA A 77 -5.39 -1.15 4.12
N VAL A 78 -4.06 -1.01 4.14
CA VAL A 78 -3.19 -1.53 5.21
C VAL A 78 -3.57 -0.94 6.56
N ALA A 79 -3.70 0.40 6.64
CA ALA A 79 -4.08 1.09 7.86
C ALA A 79 -5.46 0.64 8.38
N GLY A 80 -6.46 0.57 7.50
CA GLY A 80 -7.80 0.11 7.86
C GLY A 80 -7.80 -1.35 8.34
N THR A 81 -7.03 -2.23 7.70
CA THR A 81 -6.96 -3.64 8.08
C THR A 81 -6.28 -3.83 9.43
N ARG A 82 -5.17 -3.13 9.68
CA ARG A 82 -4.48 -3.15 10.98
C ARG A 82 -5.39 -2.66 12.11
N GLU A 83 -6.18 -1.63 11.86
CA GLU A 83 -7.14 -1.13 12.85
C GLU A 83 -8.24 -2.15 13.16
N VAL A 84 -8.78 -2.84 12.15
CA VAL A 84 -9.74 -3.93 12.36
C VAL A 84 -9.14 -5.05 13.19
N ILE A 85 -7.90 -5.46 12.89
CA ILE A 85 -7.18 -6.49 13.65
C ILE A 85 -7.01 -6.07 15.12
N ARG A 86 -6.57 -4.83 15.37
CA ARG A 86 -6.41 -4.28 16.72
C ARG A 86 -7.72 -4.37 17.51
N VAL A 87 -8.82 -3.90 16.93
CA VAL A 87 -10.14 -3.93 17.57
C VAL A 87 -10.60 -5.36 17.85
N GLN A 88 -10.32 -6.31 16.96
CA GLN A 88 -10.66 -7.72 17.18
C GLN A 88 -9.89 -8.32 18.36
N LEU A 89 -8.58 -8.07 18.45
CA LEU A 89 -7.75 -8.56 19.55
C LEU A 89 -8.17 -7.96 20.90
N GLU A 90 -8.52 -6.66 20.95
CA GLU A 90 -9.02 -6.00 22.17
C GLU A 90 -10.35 -6.59 22.65
N ARG A 91 -11.26 -6.89 21.72
CA ARG A 91 -12.54 -7.54 22.03
C ARG A 91 -12.35 -8.97 22.55
N GLN A 92 -11.42 -9.72 21.97
CA GLN A 92 -11.08 -11.07 22.45
C GLN A 92 -10.50 -11.04 23.87
N ALA A 93 -9.58 -10.11 24.15
CA ALA A 93 -9.02 -9.94 25.48
C ALA A 93 -10.09 -9.57 26.52
N SER A 94 -11.01 -8.66 26.16
CA SER A 94 -12.10 -8.23 27.04
C SER A 94 -13.13 -9.34 27.30
N GLY A 95 -13.48 -10.12 26.28
CA GLY A 95 -14.37 -11.26 26.40
C GLY A 95 -13.78 -12.39 27.26
N ALA A 96 -12.48 -12.65 27.12
CA ALA A 96 -11.77 -13.64 27.94
C ALA A 96 -11.77 -13.26 29.44
N GLN A 97 -11.60 -11.97 29.76
CA GLN A 97 -11.67 -11.47 31.13
C GLN A 97 -13.07 -11.56 31.73
N ALA A 98 -14.12 -11.41 30.93
CA ALA A 98 -15.51 -11.55 31.38
C ALA A 98 -15.85 -13.00 31.75
N VAL A 99 -15.34 -13.98 31.01
CA VAL A 99 -15.53 -15.42 31.30
C VAL A 99 -14.76 -15.87 32.53
N GLN A 100 -13.56 -15.33 32.79
CA GLN A 100 -12.78 -15.67 34.00
C GLN A 100 -13.39 -15.13 35.31
N ARG A 101 -14.29 -14.15 35.23
CA ARG A 101 -14.96 -13.55 36.41
C ARG A 101 -16.36 -14.11 36.67
N ALA A 102 -16.90 -14.95 35.77
CA ALA A 102 -18.19 -15.63 35.92
C ALA A 102 -18.00 -17.02 36.51
#